data_AF-A0A7X7JXW4-F1
#
_entry.id   AF-A0A7X7JXW4-F1
#
_cell.length_a   1.000
_cell.length_b   1.000
_cell.length_c   1.000
_cell.angle_alpha   90.00
_cell.angle_beta   90.00
_cell.angle_gamma   90.00
#
_symmetry.space_group_name_H-M   'P 1'
#
loop_
_entity.id
_entity.type
_entity.pdbx_description
1 polymer ?
#
loop_
_entity_poly.entity_id
_entity_poly.type
_entity_poly.pdbx_seq_one_letter_code
_entity_poly.pdbx_strand_id
1 'polypeptide(L)' 'MTFTVYLTGEIHTDWREEIQRGAEAAGLDVVFTAPVTDHPASDAAGDHLGRTEEPFWRDHQSAKVNAIRTR' A
#
# COMPACT_ATOMS: atom_id res chain seq x y z
N MET A 1 -7.70 4.08 -23.01
CA MET A 1 -8.60 3.94 -21.84
C MET A 1 -7.73 3.29 -20.81
N THR A 2 -7.34 4.06 -19.82
CA THR A 2 -6.30 3.65 -18.87
C THR A 2 -6.87 2.67 -17.86
N PHE A 3 -6.27 1.50 -17.75
CA PHE A 3 -6.61 0.55 -16.69
C PHE A 3 -5.94 0.99 -15.39
N THR A 4 -6.68 0.92 -14.28
CA THR A 4 -6.08 1.06 -12.95
C THR A 4 -5.90 -0.34 -12.35
N VAL A 5 -4.66 -0.69 -12.02
CA VAL A 5 -4.31 -2.01 -11.49
C VAL A 5 -3.72 -1.83 -10.09
N TYR A 6 -4.36 -2.44 -9.10
CA TYR A 6 -3.86 -2.46 -7.72
C TYR A 6 -2.93 -3.66 -7.51
N LEU A 7 -1.69 -3.38 -7.08
CA LEU A 7 -0.69 -4.36 -6.72
C LEU A 7 -0.71 -4.57 -5.20
N THR A 8 -0.93 -5.80 -4.74
CA THR A 8 -1.03 -6.12 -3.31
C THR A 8 0.32 -5.95 -2.59
N GLY A 9 0.29 -5.89 -1.25
CA GLY A 9 1.42 -5.48 -0.40
C GLY A 9 2.43 -6.55 -0.04
N GLU A 10 2.65 -7.58 -0.86
CA GLU A 10 3.70 -8.60 -0.61
C GLU A 10 5.09 -7.97 -0.84
N ILE A 11 6.01 -8.02 0.12
CA ILE A 11 7.29 -7.28 0.06
C ILE A 11 8.54 -8.17 0.15
N HIS A 12 8.38 -9.49 0.12
CA HIS A 12 9.46 -10.47 0.20
C HIS A 12 10.04 -10.82 -1.18
N THR A 13 9.45 -10.34 -2.27
CA THR A 13 9.95 -10.46 -3.66
C THR A 13 9.81 -9.14 -4.43
N ASP A 14 10.40 -9.07 -5.62
CA ASP A 14 10.39 -7.91 -6.53
C ASP A 14 9.31 -7.99 -7.64
N TRP A 15 8.30 -8.84 -7.45
CA TRP A 15 7.29 -9.12 -8.47
C TRP A 15 6.54 -7.86 -8.95
N ARG A 16 6.35 -6.86 -8.08
CA ARG A 16 5.69 -5.60 -8.46
C ARG A 16 6.52 -4.86 -9.49
N GLU A 17 7.81 -4.76 -9.25
CA GLU A 17 8.74 -4.13 -10.17
C GLU A 17 8.79 -4.93 -11.49
N GLU A 18 8.76 -6.26 -11.44
CA GLU A 18 8.67 -7.10 -12.64
C GLU A 18 7.40 -6.81 -13.48
N ILE A 19 6.23 -6.76 -12.84
CA ILE A 19 4.96 -6.46 -13.52
C ILE A 19 4.94 -5.05 -14.10
N GLN A 20 5.43 -4.06 -13.34
CA GLN A 20 5.50 -2.67 -13.80
C GLN A 20 6.42 -2.53 -15.02
N ARG A 21 7.64 -3.08 -14.95
CA ARG A 21 8.59 -3.09 -16.07
C ARG A 21 8.02 -3.80 -17.30
N GLY A 22 7.36 -4.95 -17.09
CA GLY A 22 6.75 -5.72 -18.18
C GLY A 22 5.62 -4.95 -18.88
N ALA A 23 4.75 -4.28 -18.12
CA ALA A 23 3.66 -3.47 -18.67
C ALA A 23 4.17 -2.25 -19.44
N GLU A 24 5.20 -1.57 -18.92
CA GLU A 24 5.86 -0.46 -19.61
C GLU A 24 6.51 -0.92 -20.91
N ALA A 25 7.28 -2.02 -20.88
CA ALA A 25 7.93 -2.58 -22.07
C ALA A 25 6.94 -3.03 -23.15
N ALA A 26 5.74 -3.49 -22.75
CA ALA A 26 4.66 -3.86 -23.65
C ALA A 26 3.81 -2.66 -24.13
N GLY A 27 4.10 -1.44 -23.66
CA GLY A 27 3.37 -0.23 -24.04
C GLY A 27 1.92 -0.21 -23.56
N LEU A 28 1.61 -0.82 -22.41
CA LEU A 28 0.25 -0.91 -21.89
C LEU A 28 -0.18 0.41 -21.22
N ASP A 29 -1.40 0.86 -21.52
CA ASP A 29 -2.05 2.02 -20.89
C ASP A 29 -2.60 1.63 -19.50
N VAL A 30 -1.69 1.52 -18.52
CA VAL A 30 -1.99 1.09 -17.14
C VAL A 30 -1.41 2.07 -16.13
N VAL A 31 -2.21 2.40 -15.11
CA VAL A 31 -1.78 3.09 -13.90
C VAL A 31 -1.78 2.08 -12.75
N PHE A 32 -0.63 1.93 -12.10
CA PHE A 32 -0.50 1.06 -10.94
C PHE A 32 -0.74 1.83 -9.64
N THR A 33 -1.47 1.21 -8.72
CA THR A 33 -1.62 1.64 -7.33
C THR A 33 -1.17 0.51 -6.41
N ALA A 34 -0.76 0.84 -5.17
CA ALA A 34 -0.23 -0.13 -4.21
C ALA A 34 -0.43 0.37 -2.77
N PRO A 35 -0.40 -0.52 -1.76
CA PRO A 35 -0.37 -0.10 -0.36
C PRO A 35 0.99 0.50 0.00
N VAL A 36 1.08 1.12 1.18
CA VAL A 36 2.36 1.52 1.77
C VAL A 36 3.14 0.27 2.15
N THR A 37 4.31 0.07 1.55
CA THR A 37 5.19 -1.09 1.78
C THR A 37 6.30 -0.82 2.80
N ASP A 38 6.49 0.45 3.19
CA ASP A 38 7.36 0.83 4.29
C ASP A 38 6.70 0.44 5.62
N HIS A 39 7.26 -0.57 6.28
CA HIS A 39 6.73 -1.11 7.53
C HIS A 39 6.54 -0.03 8.61
N PRO A 40 7.57 0.76 8.99
CA PRO A 40 7.40 1.81 9.98
C PRO A 40 6.28 2.80 9.66
N ALA A 41 6.18 3.26 8.40
CA ALA A 41 5.16 4.20 7.97
C ALA A 41 3.76 3.57 7.95
N SER A 42 3.65 2.30 7.59
CA SER A 42 2.39 1.54 7.62
C SER A 42 1.91 1.34 9.06
N ASP A 43 2.79 0.92 9.96
CA ASP A 43 2.49 0.63 11.36
C ASP A 43 2.12 1.91 12.13
N ALA A 44 2.69 3.05 11.74
CA ALA A 44 2.44 4.37 12.32
C ALA A 44 1.35 5.19 11.61
N ALA A 45 0.65 4.62 10.62
CA ALA A 45 -0.29 5.36 9.79
C ALA A 45 -1.41 6.09 10.58
N GLY A 46 -1.79 5.54 11.74
CA GLY A 46 -2.80 6.09 12.65
C GLY A 46 -2.27 7.13 13.64
N ASP A 47 -0.96 7.21 13.89
CA ASP A 47 -0.38 7.94 15.02
C ASP A 47 -0.70 9.46 15.00
N HIS A 48 -1.01 10.01 13.82
CA HIS A 48 -1.40 11.41 13.65
C HIS A 48 -2.83 11.74 14.12
N LEU A 49 -3.64 10.73 14.44
CA LEU A 49 -5.04 10.90 14.87
C LEU A 49 -5.19 10.97 16.40
N GLY A 50 -4.09 10.85 17.13
CA GLY A 50 -4.05 10.88 18.60
C GLY A 50 -3.38 9.63 19.17
N ARG A 51 -2.81 9.76 20.37
CA ARG A 51 -2.11 8.67 21.04
C ARG A 51 -3.12 7.65 21.59
N THR A 52 -2.92 6.39 21.28
CA THR A 52 -3.62 5.27 21.92
C THR A 52 -2.78 4.70 23.06
N GLU A 53 -3.42 4.29 24.14
CA GLU A 53 -2.71 3.75 25.32
C GLU A 53 -2.27 2.29 25.13
N GLU A 54 -3.07 1.48 24.41
CA GLU A 54 -2.74 0.07 24.17
C GLU A 54 -2.24 -0.19 22.74
N PRO A 55 -1.26 -1.09 22.56
CA PRO A 55 -0.74 -1.47 21.25
C PRO A 55 -1.81 -1.97 20.27
N PHE A 56 -2.81 -2.70 20.78
CA PHE A 56 -3.94 -3.18 19.97
C PHE A 56 -4.69 -2.01 19.30
N TRP A 57 -4.94 -0.92 20.04
CA TRP A 57 -5.67 0.24 19.52
C TRP A 57 -4.82 1.04 18.54
N ARG A 58 -3.51 1.11 18.75
CA ARG A 58 -2.57 1.72 17.78
C ARG A 58 -2.65 0.99 16.45
N ASP A 59 -2.50 -0.33 16.49
CA ASP A 59 -2.55 -1.19 15.31
C ASP A 59 -3.91 -1.12 14.61
N HIS A 60 -5.01 -1.20 15.39
CA HIS A 60 -6.36 -1.08 14.85
C HIS A 60 -6.57 0.26 14.12
N GLN A 61 -6.06 1.36 14.69
CA GLN A 61 -6.18 2.68 14.09
C GLN A 61 -5.36 2.79 12.80
N SER A 62 -4.09 2.37 12.80
CA SER A 62 -3.24 2.34 11.60
C SER A 62 -3.85 1.45 10.50
N ALA A 63 -4.38 0.28 10.85
CA ALA A 63 -5.06 -0.60 9.91
C ALA A 63 -6.29 0.07 9.27
N LYS A 64 -7.07 0.85 10.02
CA LYS A 64 -8.23 1.59 9.48
C LYS A 64 -7.79 2.71 8.54
N VAL A 65 -6.72 3.44 8.85
CA VAL A 65 -6.17 4.46 7.94
C VAL A 65 -5.70 3.83 6.64
N ASN A 66 -4.96 2.72 6.72
CA ASN A 66 -4.50 2.01 5.52
C ASN A 66 -5.68 1.49 4.69
N ALA A 67 -6.74 0.98 5.34
CA ALA A 67 -7.96 0.55 4.65
C ALA A 67 -8.72 1.68 3.93
N ILE A 68 -8.52 2.95 4.30
CA ILE A 68 -9.05 4.10 3.55
C ILE A 68 -8.17 4.40 2.33
N ARG A 69 -6.85 4.29 2.47
CA ARG A 69 -5.89 4.57 1.38
C ARG A 69 -5.96 3.57 0.22
N THR A 70 -6.36 2.34 0.51
CA THR A 70 -6.35 1.22 -0.46
C THR A 70 -7.75 0.86 -0.99
N ARG A 71 -8.73 1.73 -0.83
CA ARG A 71 -10.07 1.63 -1.44
C ARG A 71 -10.15 2.55 -2.66
#